data_AF-A0A5C8T0P3-F1
#
_entry.id   AF-A0A5C8T0P3-F1
#
_cell.length_a   1.000
_cell.length_b   1.000
_cell.length_c   1.000
_cell.angle_alpha   90.00
_cell.angle_beta   90.00
_cell.angle_gamma   90.00
#
_symmetry.space_group_name_H-M   'P 1'
#
loop_
_entity.id
_entity.type
_entity.pdbx_description
1 polymer ?
#
loop_
_entity_poly.entity_id
_entity_poly.type
_entity_poly.pdbx_seq_one_letter_code
_entity_poly.pdbx_strand_id
1 'polypeptide(L)'
;MRGRDGAALVAVEWGPPGGLVVLHWYHTLVAEPTAQITTLLVAPDDRRRGLGRLLLKAAAQAARSAGCDGLEMLLPPDRPDLEAFCAATGFVAAGTRMTRPLRKKGGER
;
A
#
# COMPACT_ATOMS: atom_id res chain seq x y z
N MET A 1 -11.71 20.29 10.51
CA MET A 1 -11.23 19.07 11.19
C MET A 1 -9.99 18.59 10.45
N ARG A 2 -8.79 18.64 11.06
CA ARG A 2 -7.59 18.02 10.47
C ARG A 2 -7.55 16.57 10.96
N GLY A 3 -8.29 15.69 10.29
CA GLY A 3 -8.05 14.26 10.43
C GLY A 3 -6.66 13.95 9.86
N ARG A 4 -5.95 12.96 10.41
CA ARG A 4 -4.87 12.35 9.63
C ARG A 4 -5.50 11.84 8.33
N ASP A 5 -4.83 12.03 7.21
CA ASP A 5 -5.27 11.50 5.89
C ASP A 5 -4.47 10.24 5.49
N GLY A 6 -3.74 9.66 6.44
CA GLY A 6 -2.85 8.53 6.22
C GLY A 6 -2.06 8.11 7.45
N ALA A 7 -1.27 7.06 7.27
CA ALA A 7 -0.35 6.52 8.26
C ALA A 7 0.97 6.06 7.61
N ALA A 8 2.02 6.06 8.43
CA ALA A 8 3.28 5.39 8.12
C ALA A 8 3.63 4.52 9.33
N LEU A 9 3.87 3.22 9.10
CA LEU A 9 4.15 2.24 10.14
C LEU A 9 5.49 1.57 9.85
N VAL A 10 6.34 1.48 10.87
CA VAL A 10 7.69 0.94 10.77
C VAL A 10 7.77 -0.35 11.58
N ALA A 11 8.33 -1.40 10.98
CA ALA A 11 8.71 -2.62 11.71
C ALA A 11 10.08 -2.38 12.34
N VAL A 12 10.11 -2.34 13.68
CA VAL A 12 11.32 -2.10 14.47
C VAL A 12 11.74 -3.39 15.17
N GLU A 13 13.02 -3.74 15.04
CA GLU A 13 13.72 -4.73 15.85
C GLU A 13 14.91 -4.03 16.53
N TRP A 14 15.73 -4.77 17.27
CA TRP A 14 17.01 -4.23 17.74
C TRP A 14 17.92 -3.97 16.54
N GLY A 15 18.20 -2.69 16.24
CA GLY A 15 19.03 -2.28 15.10
C GLY A 15 18.26 -1.45 14.07
N PRO A 16 18.69 -1.44 12.79
CA PRO A 16 18.00 -0.72 11.72
C PRO A 16 16.55 -1.20 11.54
N PRO A 17 15.63 -0.35 11.05
CA PRO A 17 14.26 -0.76 10.76
C PRO A 17 14.18 -1.89 9.71
N GLY A 18 13.46 -2.96 10.03
CA GLY A 18 13.29 -4.11 9.13
C GLY A 18 12.25 -3.90 8.03
N GLY A 19 11.41 -2.86 8.13
CA GLY A 19 10.46 -2.51 7.08
C GLY A 19 9.55 -1.32 7.36
N LEU A 20 8.80 -0.92 6.33
CA LEU A 20 7.92 0.27 6.32
C LEU A 20 6.67 -0.02 5.48
N VAL A 21 5.52 0.45 5.94
CA VAL A 21 4.32 0.61 5.11
C VAL A 21 3.78 2.03 5.22
N VAL A 22 3.43 2.62 4.08
CA VAL A 22 2.80 3.95 3.99
C VAL A 22 1.48 3.81 3.26
N LEU A 23 0.43 4.38 3.85
CA LEU A 23 -0.91 4.38 3.29
C LEU A 23 -1.59 5.73 3.51
N HIS A 24 -2.48 6.08 2.60
CA HIS A 24 -3.40 7.21 2.75
C HIS A 24 -4.82 6.73 2.53
N TRP A 25 -5.80 7.43 3.10
CA TRP A 25 -7.21 7.13 2.88
C TRP A 25 -7.90 8.24 2.12
N TYR A 26 -8.80 7.84 1.23
CA TYR A 26 -9.50 8.75 0.34
C TYR A 26 -10.92 8.24 0.06
N HIS A 27 -11.84 9.17 -0.22
CA HIS A 27 -13.18 8.82 -0.64
C HIS A 27 -13.19 8.40 -2.10
N THR A 28 -13.87 7.29 -2.38
CA THR A 28 -14.15 6.88 -3.76
C THR A 28 -15.49 7.48 -4.22
N LEU A 29 -15.78 7.39 -5.51
CA LEU A 29 -17.06 7.91 -6.06
C LEU A 29 -18.27 7.03 -5.73
N VAL A 30 -18.04 5.77 -5.32
CA VAL A 30 -19.08 4.73 -5.29
C VAL A 30 -19.05 3.84 -4.04
N ALA A 31 -18.09 4.03 -3.14
CA ALA A 31 -17.91 3.22 -1.95
C ALA A 31 -17.48 4.07 -0.75
N GLU A 32 -17.43 3.43 0.41
CA GLU A 32 -16.87 4.01 1.63
C GLU A 32 -15.37 4.38 1.42
N PRO A 33 -14.73 5.07 2.38
CA PRO A 33 -13.33 5.45 2.24
C PRO A 33 -12.44 4.22 2.02
N THR A 34 -11.52 4.32 1.07
CA THR A 34 -10.51 3.29 0.80
C THR A 34 -9.15 3.75 1.28
N ALA A 35 -8.37 2.83 1.83
CA ALA A 35 -6.95 3.04 2.10
C ALA A 35 -6.08 2.49 0.96
N GLN A 36 -5.20 3.32 0.39
CA GLN A 36 -4.21 2.88 -0.60
C GLN A 36 -2.83 2.81 0.01
N ILE A 37 -2.20 1.64 -0.10
CA ILE A 37 -0.77 1.47 0.17
C ILE A 37 0.02 2.05 -1.00
N THR A 38 0.82 3.07 -0.71
CA THR A 38 1.71 3.72 -1.68
C THR A 38 3.15 3.27 -1.52
N THR A 39 3.50 2.65 -0.40
CA THR A 39 4.84 2.10 -0.16
C THR A 39 4.75 0.90 0.76
N LEU A 40 5.40 -0.20 0.39
CA LEU A 40 5.64 -1.35 1.23
C LEU A 40 7.07 -1.82 1.00
N LEU A 41 7.91 -1.76 2.04
CA LEU A 41 9.31 -2.11 1.98
C LEU A 41 9.65 -3.05 3.13
N VAL A 42 10.45 -4.06 2.83
CA VAL A 42 11.11 -4.92 3.82
C VAL A 42 12.58 -4.94 3.45
N ALA A 43 13.45 -4.68 4.44
CA ALA A 43 14.90 -4.72 4.27
C ALA A 43 15.30 -6.07 3.63
N PRO A 44 16.18 -6.10 2.63
CA PRO A 44 16.50 -7.31 1.88
C PRO A 44 16.86 -8.51 2.78
N ASP A 45 17.67 -8.26 3.81
CA ASP A 45 18.14 -9.28 4.76
C ASP A 45 17.04 -9.78 5.72
N ASP A 46 15.96 -9.03 5.85
CA ASP A 46 14.82 -9.37 6.71
C ASP A 46 13.63 -9.97 5.95
N ARG A 47 13.78 -10.21 4.65
CA ARG A 47 12.74 -10.82 3.83
C ARG A 47 12.49 -12.26 4.25
N ARG A 48 11.28 -12.75 3.94
CA ARG A 48 10.82 -14.12 4.26
C ARG A 48 10.76 -14.45 5.76
N ARG A 49 11.00 -13.47 6.66
CA ARG A 49 10.81 -13.57 8.12
C ARG A 49 9.39 -13.19 8.60
N GLY A 50 8.49 -12.88 7.67
CA GLY A 50 7.09 -12.52 7.98
C GLY A 50 6.82 -11.02 8.16
N LEU A 51 7.83 -10.16 8.11
CA LEU A 51 7.67 -8.70 8.28
C LEU A 51 6.67 -8.07 7.29
N GLY A 52 6.66 -8.50 6.03
CA GLY A 52 5.68 -8.00 5.05
C GLY A 52 4.24 -8.29 5.46
N ARG A 53 3.97 -9.48 6.02
CA ARG A 53 2.63 -9.85 6.54
C ARG A 53 2.28 -9.05 7.79
N LEU A 54 3.25 -8.84 8.68
CA LEU A 54 3.09 -8.02 9.88
C LEU A 54 2.71 -6.58 9.52
N LEU A 55 3.44 -5.98 8.57
CA LEU A 55 3.18 -4.63 8.08
C LEU A 55 1.79 -4.52 7.45
N LEU A 56 1.39 -5.47 6.58
CA LEU A 56 0.04 -5.46 5.98
C LEU A 56 -1.07 -5.61 7.01
N LYS A 57 -0.89 -6.47 8.02
CA LYS A 57 -1.86 -6.60 9.12
C LYS A 57 -1.99 -5.28 9.90
N ALA A 58 -0.89 -4.61 10.18
CA ALA A 58 -0.89 -3.32 10.86
C ALA A 58 -1.52 -2.22 10.00
N ALA A 59 -1.26 -2.20 8.69
CA ALA A 59 -1.88 -1.27 7.74
C ALA A 59 -3.40 -1.48 7.68
N ALA A 60 -3.87 -2.73 7.58
CA ALA A 60 -5.29 -3.05 7.60
C ALA A 60 -5.97 -2.63 8.91
N GLN A 61 -5.30 -2.79 10.05
CA GLN A 61 -5.82 -2.32 11.33
C GLN A 61 -5.94 -0.79 11.37
N ALA A 62 -4.92 -0.08 10.88
CA ALA A 62 -4.95 1.39 10.80
C ALA A 62 -6.09 1.87 9.88
N ALA A 63 -6.26 1.24 8.71
CA ALA A 63 -7.33 1.55 7.76
C ALA A 63 -8.73 1.36 8.38
N ARG A 64 -8.98 0.22 9.04
CA ARG A 64 -10.26 -0.02 9.73
C ARG A 64 -10.53 0.99 10.83
N SER A 65 -9.50 1.37 11.59
CA SER A 65 -9.61 2.36 12.66
C SER A 65 -9.91 3.77 12.12
N ALA A 66 -9.57 4.02 10.85
CA ALA A 66 -9.89 5.24 10.12
C ALA A 66 -11.26 5.18 9.40
N GLY A 67 -12.01 4.07 9.54
CA GLY A 67 -13.32 3.89 8.90
C GLY A 67 -13.26 3.41 7.45
N CYS A 68 -12.10 2.93 6.97
CA CYS A 68 -12.01 2.39 5.63
C CYS A 68 -12.62 0.99 5.52
N ASP A 69 -13.30 0.70 4.40
CA ASP A 69 -13.82 -0.62 4.04
C ASP A 69 -12.88 -1.42 3.13
N GLY A 70 -12.02 -0.71 2.38
CA GLY A 70 -11.06 -1.26 1.44
C GLY A 70 -9.61 -0.97 1.81
N LEU A 71 -8.73 -1.92 1.46
CA LEU A 71 -7.28 -1.73 1.41
C LEU A 71 -6.80 -2.12 0.02
N GLU A 72 -6.17 -1.20 -0.69
CA GLU A 72 -5.70 -1.43 -2.05
C GLU A 72 -4.19 -1.20 -2.18
N MET A 73 -3.61 -1.84 -3.19
CA MET A 73 -2.23 -1.64 -3.60
C MET A 73 -2.17 -1.66 -5.13
N LEU A 74 -1.45 -0.71 -5.70
CA LEU A 74 -1.24 -0.63 -7.12
C LEU A 74 0.08 -1.29 -7.48
N LEU A 75 0.00 -2.34 -8.29
CA LEU A 75 1.18 -3.07 -8.70
C LEU A 75 1.70 -2.54 -10.05
N PRO A 76 3.02 -2.41 -10.23
CA PRO A 76 3.57 -2.29 -11.57
C PRO A 76 3.35 -3.60 -12.34
N PRO A 77 3.28 -3.55 -13.68
CA PRO A 77 3.22 -4.76 -14.50
C PRO A 77 4.48 -5.62 -14.30
N ASP A 78 4.36 -6.91 -14.60
CA ASP A 78 5.47 -7.87 -14.66
C ASP A 78 6.24 -8.07 -13.35
N ARG A 79 5.51 -8.13 -12.23
CA ARG A 79 6.07 -8.43 -10.90
C ARG A 79 5.40 -9.65 -10.25
N PRO A 80 5.67 -10.87 -10.77
CA PRO A 80 5.01 -12.09 -10.29
C PRO A 80 5.32 -12.41 -8.81
N ASP A 81 6.48 -11.97 -8.31
CA ASP A 81 6.87 -12.06 -6.90
C ASP A 81 5.91 -11.27 -5.99
N LEU A 82 5.56 -10.07 -6.42
CA LEU A 82 4.68 -9.15 -5.71
C LEU A 82 3.21 -9.58 -5.85
N GLU A 83 2.79 -10.03 -7.03
CA GLU A 83 1.46 -10.60 -7.25
C GLU A 83 1.21 -11.82 -6.36
N ALA A 84 2.16 -12.76 -6.29
CA ALA A 84 2.06 -13.93 -5.42
C ALA A 84 2.00 -13.53 -3.93
N PHE A 85 2.76 -12.51 -3.52
CA PHE A 85 2.70 -11.98 -2.16
C PHE A 85 1.33 -11.34 -1.86
N CYS A 86 0.80 -10.55 -2.78
CA CYS A 86 -0.54 -9.94 -2.67
C CYS A 86 -1.64 -11.00 -2.56
N ALA A 87 -1.62 -12.01 -3.44
CA ALA A 87 -2.58 -13.13 -3.39
C ALA A 87 -2.49 -13.90 -2.07
N ALA A 88 -1.26 -14.21 -1.61
CA ALA A 88 -1.03 -14.90 -0.34
C ALA A 88 -1.39 -14.05 0.90
N THR A 89 -1.70 -12.77 0.73
CA THR A 89 -2.10 -11.84 1.81
C THR A 89 -3.54 -11.36 1.67
N GLY A 90 -4.32 -11.97 0.76
CA GLY A 90 -5.75 -11.75 0.64
C GLY A 90 -6.15 -10.61 -0.30
N PHE A 91 -5.20 -10.01 -1.01
CA PHE A 91 -5.55 -9.11 -2.11
C PHE A 91 -6.09 -9.91 -3.29
N VAL A 92 -7.12 -9.36 -3.92
CA VAL A 92 -7.69 -9.87 -5.17
C VAL A 92 -7.54 -8.81 -6.25
N ALA A 93 -7.32 -9.25 -7.49
CA ALA A 93 -7.27 -8.32 -8.63
C ALA A 93 -8.65 -7.66 -8.79
N ALA A 94 -8.68 -6.32 -8.81
CA ALA A 94 -9.91 -5.56 -8.90
C ALA A 94 -9.72 -4.26 -9.69
N GLY A 95 -10.75 -3.92 -10.47
CA GLY A 95 -10.92 -2.62 -11.11
C GLY A 95 -10.04 -2.35 -12.34
N THR A 96 -10.39 -1.27 -13.03
CA THR A 96 -9.62 -0.72 -14.15
C THR A 96 -9.08 0.65 -13.74
N ARG A 97 -7.77 0.85 -13.79
CA ARG A 97 -7.17 2.17 -13.51
C ARG A 97 -7.08 3.00 -14.77
N MET A 98 -7.78 4.11 -14.82
CA MET A 98 -7.60 5.13 -15.86
C MET A 98 -6.67 6.23 -15.37
N THR A 99 -5.77 6.70 -16.23
CA THR A 99 -4.89 7.83 -15.92
C THR A 99 -4.96 8.86 -17.04
N ARG A 100 -4.95 10.15 -16.67
CA ARG A 100 -4.86 11.26 -17.61
C ARG A 100 -3.67 12.13 -17.25
N PRO A 101 -2.68 12.33 -18.14
CA PRO A 101 -1.58 13.24 -17.86
C PRO A 101 -2.10 14.67 -17.69
N LEU A 102 -1.67 15.35 -16.63
CA LEU A 102 -2.03 16.75 -16.35
C LEU A 102 -1.05 17.75 -16.97
N ARG A 103 0.12 17.28 -17.38
CA ARG A 103 1.15 18.08 -18.04
C ARG A 103 1.47 17.42 -19.38
N LYS A 104 1.67 18.23 -20.42
CA LYS A 104 2.20 17.78 -21.70
C LYS A 104 3.62 17.24 -21.43
N LYS A 105 3.88 15.97 -21.70
CA LYS A 105 5.28 15.48 -21.75
C LYS A 105 5.98 16.34 -22.79
N GLY A 106 6.97 17.13 -22.37
CA GLY A 106 7.86 17.80 -23.33
C GLY A 106 8.43 16.73 -24.23
N GLY A 107 8.29 16.90 -25.55
CA GLY A 107 8.82 15.93 -26.52
C GLY A 107 10.29 15.68 -26.22
N GLU A 108 10.65 14.41 -26.09
CA GLU A 108 12.05 13.99 -26.15
C GLU A 108 12.61 14.54 -27.47
N ARG A 109 13.66 15.35 -27.37
CA ARG A 109 14.44 15.83 -28.52
C ARG A 109 15.42 14.75 -28.93
#